data_AF-A0A2S6GTV9-F1
#
_entry.id   AF-A0A2S6GTV9-F1
#
_cell.length_a   1.000
_cell.length_b   1.000
_cell.length_c   1.000
_cell.angle_alpha   90.00
_cell.angle_beta   90.00
_cell.angle_gamma   90.00
#
_symmetry.space_group_name_H-M   'P 1'
#
loop_
_entity.id
_entity.type
_entity.pdbx_description
1 polymer ?
#
loop_
_entity_poly.entity_id
_entity_poly.type
_entity_poly.pdbx_seq_one_letter_code
_entity_poly.pdbx_strand_id
1 'polypeptide(L)'
;MTLLLRPLFIEALQHLSQSGTSENTLIYMKINHALQVASLLGGSIVEQQLFNAVQSLICSKVKHLTGLMISRLSNNGFGIIANLSIEDSVDVAEGLANLLDQQTITIGDHSFYPKLIIGDNNENL
;
A
#
# COMPACT_ATOMS: atom_id res chain seq x y z
N MET A 1 -14.11 -3.40 0.89
CA MET A 1 -12.69 -3.44 0.46
C MET A 1 -12.54 -4.51 -0.60
N THR A 2 -11.93 -4.17 -1.73
CA THR A 2 -11.70 -5.11 -2.84
C THR A 2 -10.20 -5.23 -3.10
N LEU A 3 -9.66 -6.44 -3.02
CA LEU A 3 -8.28 -6.74 -3.45
C LEU A 3 -8.29 -7.03 -4.95
N LEU A 4 -7.66 -6.18 -5.74
CA LEU A 4 -7.61 -6.29 -7.19
C LEU A 4 -6.26 -6.85 -7.64
N LEU A 5 -6.30 -7.55 -8.77
CA LEU A 5 -5.09 -7.79 -9.56
C LEU A 5 -4.65 -6.47 -10.21
N ARG A 6 -3.34 -6.31 -10.40
CA ARG A 6 -2.76 -5.10 -10.99
C ARG A 6 -3.47 -4.61 -12.25
N PRO A 7 -3.79 -5.45 -13.26
CA PRO A 7 -4.45 -4.96 -14.47
C PRO A 7 -5.83 -4.33 -14.19
N LEU A 8 -6.64 -4.96 -13.32
CA LEU A 8 -7.96 -4.46 -12.94
C LEU A 8 -7.88 -3.16 -12.12
N PHE A 9 -6.85 -3.03 -11.28
CA PHE A 9 -6.62 -1.79 -10.54
C PHE A 9 -6.25 -0.64 -11.48
N ILE A 10 -5.39 -0.89 -12.47
CA ILE A 10 -5.01 0.12 -13.47
C ILE A 10 -6.21 0.51 -14.34
N GLU A 11 -7.03 -0.45 -14.75
CA GLU A 11 -8.27 -0.20 -15.49
C GLU A 11 -9.25 0.65 -14.66
N ALA A 12 -9.45 0.32 -13.38
CA ALA A 12 -10.26 1.12 -12.47
C ALA A 12 -9.74 2.56 -12.36
N LEU A 13 -8.42 2.74 -12.22
CA LEU A 13 -7.78 4.05 -12.14
C LEU A 13 -7.97 4.87 -13.43
N GLN A 14 -7.87 4.22 -14.60
CA GLN A 14 -8.16 4.85 -15.89
C GLN A 14 -9.61 5.29 -15.98
N HIS A 15 -10.56 4.43 -15.63
CA HIS A 15 -11.98 4.79 -15.64
C HIS A 15 -12.28 5.98 -14.71
N LEU A 16 -11.73 5.97 -13.50
CA LEU A 16 -11.92 7.07 -12.55
C LEU A 16 -11.34 8.39 -13.09
N SER A 17 -10.14 8.36 -13.66
CA SER A 17 -9.52 9.56 -14.27
C SER A 17 -10.31 10.13 -15.45
N GLN A 18 -11.06 9.30 -16.18
CA GLN A 18 -11.85 9.70 -17.35
C GLN A 18 -13.28 10.13 -16.98
N SER A 19 -13.80 9.64 -15.86
CA SER A 19 -15.19 9.85 -15.44
C SER A 19 -15.53 11.28 -15.02
N GLY A 20 -14.50 12.13 -14.80
CA GLY A 20 -14.66 13.55 -14.44
C GLY A 20 -15.47 13.80 -13.16
N THR A 21 -15.76 12.76 -12.38
CA THR A 21 -16.64 12.79 -11.22
C THR A 21 -15.98 12.06 -10.04
N SER A 22 -16.13 12.66 -8.87
CA SER A 22 -15.76 12.20 -7.51
C SER A 22 -14.28 12.25 -7.09
N GLU A 23 -14.13 12.80 -5.87
CA GLU A 23 -12.94 12.96 -5.03
C GLU A 23 -12.31 11.60 -4.69
N ASN A 24 -11.68 10.97 -5.69
CA ASN A 24 -10.91 9.76 -5.47
C ASN A 24 -9.44 10.13 -5.29
N THR A 25 -8.84 9.65 -4.20
CA THR A 25 -7.40 9.76 -3.97
C THR A 25 -6.71 8.44 -4.28
N LEU A 26 -5.43 8.56 -4.64
CA LEU A 26 -4.53 7.43 -4.83
C LEU A 26 -3.44 7.51 -3.78
N ILE A 27 -3.44 6.55 -2.86
CA ILE A 27 -2.34 6.35 -1.94
C ILE A 27 -1.40 5.32 -2.57
N TYR A 28 -0.24 5.77 -3.06
CA TYR A 28 0.81 4.89 -3.55
C TYR A 28 1.84 4.64 -2.46
N MET A 29 2.14 3.37 -2.19
CA MET A 29 3.07 2.98 -1.12
C MET A 29 4.13 2.04 -1.65
N LYS A 30 5.37 2.19 -1.15
CA LYS A 30 6.48 1.29 -1.45
C LYS A 30 7.16 0.84 -0.16
N ILE A 31 7.35 -0.48 -0.01
CA ILE A 31 8.18 -1.04 1.05
C ILE A 31 9.64 -0.69 0.76
N ASN A 32 10.22 0.13 1.61
CA ASN A 32 11.61 0.51 1.52
C ASN A 32 12.52 -0.71 1.74
N HIS A 33 13.65 -0.73 1.04
CA HIS A 33 14.67 -1.78 1.13
C HIS A 33 14.19 -3.24 0.92
N ALA A 34 12.97 -3.46 0.42
CA ALA A 34 12.38 -4.80 0.28
C ALA A 34 13.27 -5.78 -0.52
N LEU A 35 13.89 -5.31 -1.60
CA LEU A 35 14.80 -6.12 -2.41
C LEU A 35 16.09 -6.49 -1.67
N GLN A 36 16.61 -5.58 -0.82
CA GLN A 36 17.81 -5.84 -0.03
C GLN A 36 17.52 -6.86 1.08
N VAL A 37 16.36 -6.72 1.75
CA VAL A 37 15.89 -7.68 2.75
C VAL A 37 15.70 -9.06 2.13
N ALA A 38 15.02 -9.14 0.98
CA ALA A 38 14.82 -10.39 0.26
C ALA A 38 16.16 -11.03 -0.17
N SER A 39 17.08 -10.24 -0.71
CA SER A 39 18.39 -10.72 -1.16
C SER A 39 19.26 -11.25 -0.02
N LEU A 40 19.13 -10.69 1.19
CA LEU A 40 19.91 -11.10 2.36
C LEU A 40 19.39 -12.38 3.03
N LEU A 41 18.09 -12.67 2.93
CA LEU A 41 17.43 -13.64 3.80
C LEU A 41 16.91 -14.91 3.10
N GLY A 42 17.03 -15.03 1.78
CA GLY A 42 16.65 -16.26 1.07
C GLY A 42 15.88 -16.08 -0.24
N GLY A 43 15.92 -14.88 -0.84
CA GLY A 43 15.38 -14.64 -2.17
C GLY A 43 13.85 -14.47 -2.21
N SER A 44 13.23 -14.94 -3.29
CA SER A 44 11.85 -14.62 -3.66
C SER A 44 10.77 -15.10 -2.67
N ILE A 45 11.04 -16.16 -1.90
CA ILE A 45 10.08 -16.70 -0.91
C ILE A 45 9.92 -15.74 0.27
N VAL A 46 11.04 -15.23 0.79
CA VAL A 46 11.06 -14.26 1.90
C VAL A 46 10.44 -12.93 1.44
N GLU A 47 10.70 -12.52 0.20
CA GLU A 47 10.05 -11.36 -0.40
C GLU A 47 8.52 -11.48 -0.40
N GLN A 48 7.99 -12.65 -0.79
CA GLN A 48 6.56 -12.89 -0.83
C GLN A 48 5.95 -12.91 0.58
N GLN A 49 6.65 -13.47 1.56
CA GLN A 49 6.21 -13.48 2.97
C GLN A 49 6.16 -12.06 3.55
N LEU A 50 7.21 -11.26 3.32
CA LEU A 50 7.25 -9.86 3.71
C LEU A 50 6.08 -9.10 3.09
N PHE A 51 5.87 -9.29 1.80
CA PHE A 51 4.79 -8.65 1.07
C PHE A 51 3.41 -9.00 1.63
N ASN A 52 3.15 -10.29 1.87
CA ASN A 52 1.87 -10.76 2.42
C ASN A 52 1.63 -10.22 3.84
N ALA A 53 2.69 -10.11 4.66
CA ALA A 53 2.61 -9.54 6.00
C ALA A 53 2.26 -8.05 5.95
N VAL A 54 2.96 -7.27 5.11
CA VAL A 54 2.67 -5.84 4.92
C VAL A 54 1.25 -5.65 4.37
N GLN A 55 0.81 -6.45 3.39
CA GLN A 55 -0.55 -6.38 2.86
C GLN A 55 -1.59 -6.61 3.95
N SER A 56 -1.35 -7.58 4.83
CA SER A 56 -2.27 -7.90 5.94
C SER A 56 -2.38 -6.73 6.93
N LEU A 57 -1.26 -6.06 7.23
CA LEU A 57 -1.23 -4.87 8.07
C LEU A 57 -2.00 -3.70 7.43
N ILE A 58 -1.76 -3.45 6.14
CA ILE A 58 -2.48 -2.42 5.36
C ILE A 58 -3.98 -2.70 5.41
N CYS A 59 -4.41 -3.90 5.02
CA CYS A 59 -5.82 -4.31 5.03
C CYS A 59 -6.45 -4.18 6.41
N SER A 60 -5.74 -4.55 7.48
CA SER A 60 -6.24 -4.42 8.85
C SER A 60 -6.47 -2.97 9.26
N LYS A 61 -5.56 -2.06 8.88
CA LYS A 61 -5.68 -0.62 9.16
C LYS A 61 -6.86 0.00 8.43
N VAL A 62 -7.05 -0.34 7.16
CA VAL A 62 -8.05 0.32 6.29
C VAL A 62 -9.38 -0.43 6.19
N LYS A 63 -9.56 -1.56 6.90
CA LYS A 63 -10.78 -2.40 6.82
C LYS A 63 -12.09 -1.67 7.15
N HIS A 64 -12.00 -0.59 7.91
CA HIS A 64 -13.16 0.19 8.35
C HIS A 64 -13.63 1.18 7.27
N LEU A 65 -12.81 1.44 6.25
CA LEU A 65 -13.14 2.34 5.14
C LEU A 65 -13.93 1.59 4.06
N THR A 66 -15.02 2.20 3.61
CA THR A 66 -15.90 1.64 2.57
C THR A 66 -15.42 2.03 1.18
N GLY A 67 -15.69 1.19 0.18
CA GLY A 67 -15.39 1.51 -1.23
C GLY A 67 -13.92 1.45 -1.64
N LEU A 68 -13.00 1.08 -0.75
CA LEU A 68 -11.58 0.98 -1.08
C LEU A 68 -11.27 -0.14 -2.08
N MET A 69 -10.40 0.18 -3.04
CA MET A 69 -9.73 -0.78 -3.91
C MET A 69 -8.25 -0.81 -3.57
N ILE A 70 -7.69 -2.00 -3.36
CA ILE A 70 -6.29 -2.17 -2.99
C ILE A 70 -5.64 -3.14 -3.99
N SER A 71 -4.43 -2.85 -4.42
CA SER A 71 -3.67 -3.77 -5.29
C SER A 71 -2.20 -3.78 -4.97
N ARG A 72 -1.58 -4.95 -5.20
CA ARG A 72 -0.14 -5.04 -5.45
C ARG A 72 0.15 -4.43 -6.82
N LEU A 73 1.05 -3.44 -6.88
CA LEU A 73 1.43 -2.77 -8.13
C LEU A 73 2.81 -3.21 -8.64
N SER A 74 3.69 -3.62 -7.73
CA SER A 74 5.02 -4.14 -8.05
C SER A 74 5.47 -5.13 -6.97
N ASN A 75 6.68 -5.63 -7.09
CA ASN A 75 7.24 -6.58 -6.12
C ASN A 75 7.30 -5.99 -4.69
N ASN A 76 7.38 -4.66 -4.56
CA ASN A 76 7.46 -3.93 -3.30
C ASN A 76 6.47 -2.76 -3.20
N GLY A 77 5.47 -2.69 -4.08
CA GLY A 77 4.59 -1.53 -4.19
C GLY A 77 3.11 -1.92 -4.06
N PHE A 78 2.36 -1.07 -3.38
CA PHE A 78 0.91 -1.14 -3.22
C PHE A 78 0.25 0.14 -3.70
N GLY A 79 -0.99 0.02 -4.15
CA GLY A 79 -1.87 1.15 -4.41
C GLY A 79 -3.18 0.97 -3.66
N ILE A 80 -3.72 2.07 -3.15
CA ILE A 80 -5.08 2.16 -2.63
C ILE A 80 -5.79 3.28 -3.38
N ILE A 81 -6.92 2.96 -3.98
CA ILE A 81 -7.88 3.95 -4.48
C ILE A 81 -8.98 4.07 -3.44
N ALA A 82 -9.25 5.30 -3.03
CA ALA A 82 -10.22 5.62 -1.99
C ALA A 82 -11.07 6.82 -2.40
N ASN A 83 -12.35 6.81 -2.07
CA ASN A 83 -13.19 8.01 -2.17
C ASN A 83 -13.06 8.77 -0.84
N LEU A 84 -12.02 9.59 -0.74
CA LEU A 84 -11.63 10.34 0.43
C LEU A 84 -11.26 11.76 0.01
N SER A 85 -11.41 12.72 0.92
CA SER A 85 -10.78 14.01 0.74
C SER A 85 -9.25 13.85 0.74
N ILE A 86 -8.52 14.83 0.20
CA ILE A 86 -7.04 14.84 0.24
C ILE A 86 -6.56 14.79 1.71
N GLU A 87 -7.21 15.53 2.61
CA GLU A 87 -6.85 15.56 4.03
C GLU A 87 -7.03 14.18 4.69
N ASP A 88 -8.18 13.53 4.49
CA ASP A 88 -8.44 12.18 5.01
C ASP A 88 -7.47 11.14 4.40
N SER A 89 -7.10 11.31 3.14
CA SER A 89 -6.15 10.45 2.43
C SER A 89 -4.75 10.55 3.03
N VAL A 90 -4.30 11.78 3.35
CA VAL A 90 -3.05 12.03 4.05
C VAL A 90 -3.08 11.42 5.46
N ASP A 91 -4.17 11.57 6.21
CA ASP A 91 -4.31 10.97 7.54
C ASP A 91 -4.25 9.44 7.49
N VAL A 92 -4.85 8.82 6.48
CA VAL A 92 -4.77 7.37 6.25
C VAL A 92 -3.34 6.96 5.90
N ALA A 93 -2.67 7.70 5.02
CA ALA A 93 -1.28 7.47 4.64
C ALA A 93 -0.34 7.57 5.85
N GLU A 94 -0.40 8.65 6.63
CA GLU A 94 0.39 8.82 7.85
C GLU A 94 0.08 7.73 8.88
N GLY A 95 -1.19 7.38 9.04
CA GLY A 95 -1.62 6.29 9.90
C GLY A 95 -1.05 4.93 9.48
N LEU A 96 -0.87 4.68 8.19
CA LEU A 96 -0.24 3.48 7.64
C LEU A 96 1.28 3.49 7.84
N ALA A 97 1.93 4.63 7.59
CA ALA A 97 3.36 4.81 7.83
C ALA A 97 3.70 4.58 9.31
N ASN A 98 3.00 5.26 10.21
CA ASN A 98 3.17 5.13 11.66
C ASN A 98 2.91 3.71 12.15
N LEU A 99 1.89 3.03 11.62
CA LEU A 99 1.62 1.64 11.97
C LEU A 99 2.80 0.75 11.58
N LEU A 100 3.33 0.88 10.36
CA LEU A 100 4.39 0.01 9.87
C LEU A 100 5.74 0.30 10.53
N ASP A 101 6.04 1.57 10.86
CA ASP A 101 7.24 1.95 11.60
C ASP A 101 7.26 1.36 13.03
N GLN A 102 6.10 1.11 13.62
CA GLN A 102 5.96 0.53 14.97
C GLN A 102 5.81 -0.99 14.96
N GLN A 103 5.64 -1.62 13.81
CA GLN A 103 5.41 -3.06 13.70
C GLN A 103 6.70 -3.78 13.31
N THR A 104 6.92 -4.91 13.96
CA THR A 104 8.01 -5.82 13.59
C THR A 104 7.42 -7.00 12.83
N ILE A 105 7.85 -7.20 11.59
CA ILE A 105 7.51 -8.38 10.80
C ILE A 105 8.60 -9.41 11.00
N THR A 106 8.23 -10.58 11.49
CA THR A 106 9.18 -11.69 11.66
C THR A 106 9.01 -12.71 10.53
N ILE A 107 10.11 -13.05 9.86
CA ILE A 107 10.16 -14.04 8.78
C ILE A 107 11.30 -15.02 9.10
N GLY A 108 10.94 -16.27 9.39
CA GLY A 108 11.89 -17.22 9.96
C GLY A 108 12.44 -16.69 11.30
N ASP A 109 13.76 -16.67 11.44
CA ASP A 109 14.45 -16.18 12.64
C ASP A 109 14.82 -14.69 12.56
N HIS A 110 14.32 -13.97 11.55
CA HIS A 110 14.69 -12.57 11.30
C HIS A 110 13.51 -11.63 11.51
N SER A 111 13.75 -10.57 12.29
CA SER A 111 12.81 -9.49 12.53
C SER A 111 13.13 -8.27 11.65
N PHE A 112 12.11 -7.69 11.05
CA PHE A 112 12.21 -6.56 10.13
C PHE A 112 11.27 -5.43 10.52
N TYR A 113 11.71 -4.19 10.29
CA TYR A 113 10.93 -2.97 10.49
C TYR A 113 10.62 -2.36 9.11
N PRO A 114 9.43 -2.62 8.55
CA PRO A 114 9.04 -2.09 7.26
C PRO A 114 8.87 -0.57 7.33
N LYS A 115 9.58 0.15 6.46
CA LYS A 115 9.32 1.56 6.20
C LYS A 115 8.54 1.70 4.91
N LEU A 116 7.50 2.55 4.90
CA LEU A 116 6.80 2.91 3.68
C LEU A 116 7.25 4.27 3.17
N ILE A 117 7.40 4.39 1.86
CA ILE A 117 7.38 5.67 1.16
C ILE A 117 5.98 5.82 0.59
N ILE A 118 5.31 6.92 0.92
CA ILE A 118 3.93 7.16 0.51
C ILE A 118 3.86 8.46 -0.30
N GLY A 119 3.17 8.41 -1.44
CA GLY A 119 2.84 9.58 -2.25
C GLY A 119 1.33 9.68 -2.42
N ASP A 120 0.83 10.92 -2.38
CA ASP A 120 -0.56 11.28 -2.64
C ASP A 120 -0.59 12.39 -3.71
N ASN A 121 -1.65 12.44 -4.52
CA ASN A 121 -1.83 13.39 -5.61
C ASN A 121 -2.33 14.76 -5.09
N ASN A 122 -1.61 15.36 -4.14
CA ASN A 122 -1.92 16.71 -3.70
C ASN A 122 -1.36 17.72 -4.71
N GLU A 123 -2.23 18.46 -5.40
CA GLU A 123 -1.84 19.51 -6.38
C GLU A 123 -1.33 20.81 -5.71
N ASN A 124 -1.24 20.87 -4.37
CA ASN A 124 -0.76 22.06 -3.63
C ASN A 124 0.64 21.88 -3.03
N LEU A 125 1.66 21.73 -3.89
CA LEU A 125 3.08 21.94 -3.53
C LEU A 125 3.75 22.90 -4.51
#